data_AF-A0A543KNP3-F1
#
_entry.id   AF-A0A543KNP3-F1
#
_cell.length_a   1.000
_cell.length_b   1.000
_cell.length_c   1.000
_cell.angle_alpha   90.00
_cell.angle_beta   90.00
_cell.angle_gamma   90.00
#
_symmetry.space_group_name_H-M   'P 1'
#
loop_
_entity.id
_entity.type
_entity.pdbx_description
1 polymer ?
#
loop_
_entity_poly.entity_id
_entity_poly.type
_entity_poly.pdbx_seq_one_letter_code
_entity_poly.pdbx_strand_id
1 'polypeptide(L)'
;MMSDQRHFRTFLAFTLEQGEFVTRRTFMIVTRVCLAATTSVAVLLLGGCGDVSGDVPLGGSAAPETVVQVYKDVEFYPACGNEVLDLDGTTWYQLLPEEQRALREDPGDENSLGPASPDPFTTVQSFAPLSQGPKITLIRGINVPAVVAPGPGDDIGDVTVFADGLALFESDSGDLTTWLTREQRTYNWVC
;
A
#
# COMPACT_ATOMS: atom_id res chain seq x y z
N MET A 1 -15.81 57.52 -15.39
CA MET A 1 -15.14 57.02 -16.60
C MET A 1 -14.50 55.69 -16.21
N MET A 2 -15.23 54.56 -16.33
CA MET A 2 -15.24 53.63 -17.49
C MET A 2 -13.81 53.07 -17.74
N SER A 3 -13.50 51.78 -17.72
CA SER A 3 -14.32 50.61 -18.10
C SER A 3 -13.76 49.30 -17.51
N ASP A 4 -14.70 48.40 -17.21
CA ASP A 4 -14.61 46.99 -16.84
C ASP A 4 -14.23 46.12 -18.06
N GLN A 5 -13.37 45.10 -17.89
CA GLN A 5 -13.19 44.00 -18.86
C GLN A 5 -13.05 42.66 -18.13
N ARG A 6 -14.20 41.97 -18.03
CA ARG A 6 -14.33 40.56 -17.66
C ARG A 6 -14.05 39.68 -18.89
N HIS A 7 -13.05 38.80 -18.80
CA HIS A 7 -12.87 37.71 -19.74
C HIS A 7 -13.72 36.51 -19.30
N PHE A 8 -14.86 36.32 -19.97
CA PHE A 8 -15.59 35.05 -20.00
C PHE A 8 -14.85 34.08 -20.91
N ARG A 9 -14.46 32.91 -20.42
CA ARG A 9 -14.07 31.77 -21.26
C ARG A 9 -15.20 30.75 -21.28
N THR A 10 -15.65 30.51 -22.50
CA THR A 10 -16.75 29.68 -22.97
C THR A 10 -16.61 28.22 -22.55
N PHE A 11 -17.68 27.67 -21.98
CA PHE A 11 -17.91 26.24 -21.82
C PHE A 11 -18.22 25.61 -23.18
N LEU A 12 -17.42 24.61 -23.60
CA LEU A 12 -17.78 23.71 -24.69
C LEU A 12 -18.60 22.56 -24.09
N ALA A 13 -19.91 22.60 -24.32
CA ALA A 13 -20.80 21.47 -24.13
C ALA A 13 -20.60 20.47 -25.27
N PHE A 14 -20.21 19.24 -24.95
CA PHE A 14 -20.35 18.09 -25.85
C PHE A 14 -21.63 17.34 -25.44
N THR A 15 -22.56 17.27 -26.38
CA THR A 15 -23.76 16.43 -26.33
C THR A 15 -23.79 15.60 -27.61
N LEU A 16 -24.41 14.41 -27.54
CA LEU A 16 -24.58 13.35 -28.57
C LEU A 16 -23.43 12.32 -28.60
N GLU A 17 -23.66 11.00 -28.63
CA GLU A 17 -24.81 10.23 -29.11
C GLU A 17 -25.15 9.02 -28.23
N GLN A 18 -26.44 8.69 -28.24
CA GLN A 18 -27.01 7.42 -27.79
C GLN A 18 -26.60 6.29 -28.73
N GLY A 19 -26.05 5.21 -28.18
CA GLY A 19 -25.87 3.93 -28.86
C GLY A 19 -26.43 2.81 -27.99
N GLU A 20 -27.69 2.45 -28.25
CA GLU A 20 -28.38 1.28 -27.71
C GLU A 20 -27.92 0.01 -28.47
N PHE A 21 -28.18 -1.17 -27.89
CA PHE A 21 -27.92 -2.55 -28.37
C PHE A 21 -26.46 -3.04 -28.14
N VAL A 22 -26.16 -4.19 -27.53
CA VAL A 22 -26.76 -5.53 -27.65
C VAL A 22 -26.47 -6.39 -26.40
N THR A 23 -27.54 -6.84 -25.73
CA THR A 23 -27.86 -8.23 -25.36
C THR A 23 -26.74 -9.28 -25.19
N ARG A 24 -26.65 -9.84 -23.97
CA ARG A 24 -26.28 -11.22 -23.58
C ARG A 24 -24.92 -11.79 -24.04
N ARG A 25 -24.12 -12.20 -23.04
CA ARG A 25 -23.93 -13.64 -22.76
C ARG A 25 -23.33 -13.87 -21.36
N THR A 26 -24.19 -14.30 -20.45
CA THR A 26 -23.82 -15.08 -19.27
C THR A 26 -23.04 -16.31 -19.73
N PHE A 27 -21.75 -16.39 -19.45
CA PHE A 27 -21.02 -17.65 -19.48
C PHE A 27 -20.74 -18.08 -18.04
N MET A 28 -21.64 -18.92 -17.52
CA MET A 28 -21.27 -19.89 -16.49
C MET A 28 -20.22 -20.83 -17.12
N ILE A 29 -18.96 -20.72 -16.71
CA ILE A 29 -17.96 -21.75 -16.99
C ILE A 29 -18.02 -22.75 -15.84
N VAL A 30 -18.94 -23.71 -15.96
CA VAL A 30 -18.89 -24.99 -15.27
C VAL A 30 -18.19 -25.97 -16.20
N THR A 31 -16.94 -26.32 -15.93
CA THR A 31 -16.31 -27.51 -16.53
C THR A 31 -15.17 -27.96 -15.62
N ARG A 32 -15.44 -28.92 -14.73
CA ARG A 32 -15.18 -30.37 -14.87
C ARG A 32 -13.70 -30.72 -14.74
N VAL A 33 -13.40 -31.25 -13.56
CA VAL A 33 -12.24 -32.07 -13.23
C VAL A 33 -12.09 -33.19 -14.28
N CYS A 34 -10.97 -33.20 -15.00
CA CYS A 34 -10.48 -34.37 -15.70
C CYS A 34 -9.20 -34.85 -14.97
N LEU A 35 -9.36 -35.87 -14.13
CA LEU A 35 -8.25 -36.76 -13.79
C LEU A 35 -7.79 -37.43 -15.09
N ALA A 36 -6.57 -37.14 -15.52
CA ALA A 36 -5.87 -37.96 -16.51
C ALA A 36 -4.50 -38.32 -15.94
N ALA A 37 -4.44 -39.51 -15.34
CA ALA A 37 -3.19 -40.18 -15.04
C ALA A 37 -2.59 -40.69 -16.35
N THR A 38 -1.40 -40.23 -16.71
CA THR A 38 -0.54 -40.92 -17.68
C THR A 38 0.90 -40.86 -17.20
N THR A 39 1.34 -41.99 -16.67
CA THR A 39 2.73 -42.42 -16.53
C THR A 39 3.41 -42.43 -17.90
N SER A 40 4.51 -41.71 -18.06
CA SER A 40 5.51 -42.02 -19.08
C SER A 40 6.91 -41.72 -18.55
N VAL A 41 7.56 -42.80 -18.10
CA VAL A 41 8.99 -42.88 -17.88
C VAL A 41 9.66 -42.94 -19.25
N ALA A 42 10.54 -41.98 -19.54
CA ALA A 42 11.51 -42.09 -20.63
C ALA A 42 12.89 -41.76 -20.05
N VAL A 43 13.61 -42.82 -19.69
CA VAL A 43 15.05 -42.80 -19.41
C VAL A 43 15.75 -42.68 -20.75
N LEU A 44 16.42 -41.55 -20.98
CA LEU A 44 17.42 -41.38 -22.04
C LEU A 44 18.72 -40.96 -21.38
N LEU A 45 19.54 -41.98 -21.09
CA LEU A 45 20.96 -41.84 -20.81
C LEU A 45 21.69 -41.58 -22.13
N LEU A 46 21.99 -40.31 -22.39
CA LEU A 46 23.06 -39.93 -23.32
C LEU A 46 24.05 -39.07 -22.54
N GLY A 47 25.20 -39.67 -22.26
CA GLY A 47 26.32 -39.02 -21.62
C GLY A 47 26.89 -37.90 -22.49
N GLY A 48 26.99 -36.72 -21.88
CA GLY A 48 27.85 -35.64 -22.33
C GLY A 48 28.51 -35.06 -21.09
N CYS A 49 29.77 -35.42 -20.85
CA CYS A 49 30.63 -34.73 -19.89
C CYS A 49 31.10 -33.44 -20.57
N GLY A 50 30.22 -32.44 -20.61
CA GLY A 50 30.61 -31.07 -20.89
C GLY A 50 30.80 -30.39 -19.55
N ASP A 51 32.03 -30.01 -19.23
CA ASP A 51 32.32 -28.99 -18.21
C ASP A 51 31.58 -27.71 -18.62
N VAL A 52 30.32 -27.61 -18.19
CA VAL A 52 29.64 -26.33 -18.13
C VAL A 52 30.25 -25.65 -16.91
N SER A 53 31.29 -24.86 -17.16
CA SER A 53 31.50 -23.63 -16.38
C SER A 53 30.26 -22.76 -16.60
N GLY A 54 29.16 -23.16 -15.96
CA GLY A 54 28.09 -22.25 -15.65
C GLY A 54 28.67 -21.36 -14.59
N ASP A 55 29.18 -20.20 -15.02
CA ASP A 55 29.14 -19.01 -14.18
C ASP A 55 27.70 -18.93 -13.66
N VAL A 56 27.48 -19.44 -12.44
CA VAL A 56 26.36 -19.00 -11.62
C VAL A 56 26.59 -17.49 -11.58
N PRO A 57 25.72 -16.65 -12.18
CA PRO A 57 25.83 -15.23 -11.94
C PRO A 57 25.70 -15.10 -10.44
N LEU A 58 26.85 -14.83 -9.79
CA LEU A 58 26.96 -14.48 -8.39
C LEU A 58 25.82 -13.52 -8.17
N GLY A 59 24.86 -13.95 -7.34
CA GLY A 59 23.61 -13.27 -7.11
C GLY A 59 23.89 -11.79 -7.08
N GLY A 60 23.50 -11.12 -8.16
CA GLY A 60 23.38 -9.69 -8.15
C GLY A 60 22.32 -9.46 -7.09
N SER A 61 22.77 -9.20 -5.87
CA SER A 61 21.98 -8.48 -4.89
C SER A 61 21.55 -7.25 -5.67
N ALA A 62 20.34 -7.30 -6.23
CA ALA A 62 19.76 -6.15 -6.88
C ALA A 62 19.97 -5.02 -5.89
N ALA A 63 20.55 -3.91 -6.36
CA ALA A 63 20.73 -2.76 -5.49
C ALA A 63 19.37 -2.53 -4.82
N PRO A 64 19.32 -2.32 -3.49
CA PRO A 64 18.12 -2.42 -2.65
C PRO A 64 16.96 -1.46 -3.03
N GLU A 65 17.00 -0.83 -4.19
CA GLU A 65 16.04 0.14 -4.70
C GLU A 65 15.78 -0.07 -6.21
N THR A 66 16.12 -1.24 -6.76
CA THR A 66 15.86 -1.51 -8.19
C THR A 66 14.36 -1.62 -8.43
N VAL A 67 13.79 -0.65 -9.14
CA VAL A 67 12.38 -0.64 -9.53
C VAL A 67 12.12 -1.76 -10.54
N VAL A 68 11.18 -2.64 -10.21
CA VAL A 68 10.75 -3.75 -11.08
C VAL A 68 9.52 -3.36 -11.88
N GLN A 69 8.57 -2.66 -11.25
CA GLN A 69 7.29 -2.35 -11.86
C GLN A 69 6.67 -1.11 -11.22
N VAL A 70 5.90 -0.36 -12.03
CA VAL A 70 5.10 0.76 -11.56
C VAL A 70 3.67 0.54 -12.03
N TYR A 71 2.73 0.58 -11.09
CA TYR A 71 1.30 0.57 -11.33
C TYR A 71 0.77 1.96 -11.11
N LYS A 72 -0.02 2.48 -12.06
CA LYS A 72 -0.59 3.82 -11.99
C LYS A 72 -2.05 3.79 -11.66
N ASP A 73 -2.54 4.90 -11.11
CA ASP A 73 -3.95 5.13 -10.84
C ASP A 73 -4.56 4.00 -9.97
N VAL A 74 -3.81 3.56 -8.95
CA VAL A 74 -4.20 2.49 -8.03
C VAL A 74 -5.09 3.06 -6.93
N GLU A 75 -6.28 2.48 -6.76
CA GLU A 75 -7.20 2.83 -5.68
C GLU A 75 -6.73 2.21 -4.35
N PHE A 76 -6.19 3.02 -3.44
CA PHE A 76 -5.74 2.56 -2.13
C PHE A 76 -5.74 3.71 -1.12
N TYR A 77 -6.36 3.50 0.05
CA TYR A 77 -6.39 4.49 1.14
C TYR A 77 -5.98 3.84 2.48
N PRO A 78 -4.75 4.09 2.96
CA PRO A 78 -4.21 3.49 4.19
C PRO A 78 -4.66 4.24 5.46
N ALA A 79 -5.96 4.33 5.71
CA ALA A 79 -6.52 5.14 6.79
C ALA A 79 -6.09 4.69 8.20
N CYS A 80 -5.96 3.38 8.38
CA CYS A 80 -5.75 2.71 9.65
C CYS A 80 -4.40 2.02 9.75
N GLY A 81 -3.62 1.95 8.68
CA GLY A 81 -2.35 1.24 8.67
C GLY A 81 -2.48 -0.29 8.71
N ASN A 82 -3.70 -0.82 8.57
CA ASN A 82 -3.98 -2.26 8.53
C ASN A 82 -4.72 -2.69 7.25
N GLU A 83 -4.95 -1.76 6.34
CA GLU A 83 -5.53 -2.03 5.03
C GLU A 83 -4.57 -2.88 4.19
N VAL A 84 -5.19 -3.72 3.38
CA VAL A 84 -4.52 -4.65 2.47
C VAL A 84 -4.84 -4.23 1.05
N LEU A 85 -3.81 -4.16 0.21
CA LEU A 85 -3.94 -3.88 -1.21
C LEU A 85 -3.85 -5.19 -2.00
N ASP A 86 -4.89 -5.52 -2.77
CA ASP A 86 -4.82 -6.59 -3.77
C ASP A 86 -4.48 -5.99 -5.13
N LEU A 87 -3.32 -6.33 -5.67
CA LEU A 87 -2.80 -5.77 -6.91
C LEU A 87 -2.26 -6.91 -7.79
N ASP A 88 -2.88 -7.10 -8.95
CA ASP A 88 -2.56 -8.18 -9.91
C ASP A 88 -2.55 -9.58 -9.27
N GLY A 89 -3.51 -9.85 -8.37
CA GLY A 89 -3.60 -11.11 -7.64
C GLY A 89 -2.50 -11.31 -6.58
N THR A 90 -1.73 -10.27 -6.29
CA THR A 90 -0.76 -10.24 -5.20
C THR A 90 -1.30 -9.38 -4.06
N THR A 91 -1.30 -9.96 -2.86
CA THR A 91 -1.72 -9.27 -1.64
C THR A 91 -0.54 -8.53 -1.01
N TRP A 92 -0.71 -7.24 -0.78
CA TRP A 92 0.26 -6.34 -0.20
C TRP A 92 -0.25 -5.81 1.15
N TYR A 93 0.62 -5.91 2.15
CA TYR A 93 0.36 -5.53 3.53
C TYR A 93 1.18 -4.30 3.88
N GLN A 94 0.60 -3.34 4.61
CA GLN A 94 1.36 -2.21 5.13
C GLN A 94 2.41 -2.65 6.13
N LEU A 95 3.61 -2.06 6.04
CA LEU A 95 4.67 -2.24 7.03
C LEU A 95 4.25 -1.69 8.40
N LEU A 96 4.81 -2.25 9.46
CA LEU A 96 4.60 -1.73 10.81
C LEU A 96 5.22 -0.32 10.94
N PRO A 97 4.68 0.55 11.82
CA PRO A 97 5.20 1.91 12.01
C PRO A 97 6.71 1.97 12.26
N GLU A 98 7.27 1.01 12.99
CA GLU A 98 8.70 0.90 13.28
C GLU A 98 9.53 0.60 12.02
N GLU A 99 9.03 -0.29 11.15
CA GLU A 99 9.67 -0.66 9.90
C GLU A 99 9.61 0.48 8.89
N GLN A 100 8.46 1.16 8.78
CA GLN A 100 8.32 2.35 7.93
C GLN A 100 9.28 3.46 8.36
N ARG A 101 9.46 3.67 9.67
CA ARG A 101 10.41 4.65 10.20
C ARG A 101 11.85 4.28 9.82
N ALA A 102 12.21 3.01 9.96
CA ALA A 102 13.54 2.52 9.59
C ALA A 102 13.86 2.70 8.10
N LEU A 103 12.86 2.67 7.21
CA LEU A 103 13.05 2.94 5.78
C LEU A 103 13.13 4.43 5.43
N ARG A 104 12.59 5.32 6.27
CA ARG A 104 12.68 6.78 6.08
C ARG A 104 13.98 7.36 6.60
N GLU A 105 14.54 6.76 7.65
CA GLU A 105 15.80 7.20 8.23
C GLU A 105 16.95 6.90 7.27
N ASP A 106 17.65 7.95 6.82
CA ASP A 106 18.87 7.79 6.03
C ASP A 106 19.92 7.09 6.91
N PRO A 107 20.39 5.88 6.55
CA PRO A 107 21.38 5.14 7.35
C PRO A 107 22.73 5.87 7.44
N GLY A 108 22.94 6.94 6.66
CA GLY A 108 24.15 7.76 6.66
C GLY A 108 24.07 9.05 7.47
N ASP A 109 22.90 9.45 8.00
CA ASP A 109 22.81 10.68 8.80
C ASP A 109 23.17 10.38 10.27
N GLU A 110 24.46 10.48 10.58
CA GLU A 110 25.02 10.38 11.93
C GLU A 110 24.44 11.42 12.93
N ASN A 111 23.76 12.46 12.45
CA ASN A 111 23.02 13.41 13.28
C ASN A 111 21.53 13.06 13.40
N SER A 112 21.03 12.11 12.62
CA SER A 112 19.69 11.52 12.76
C SER A 112 19.75 10.39 13.79
N LEU A 113 20.29 10.70 14.96
CA LEU A 113 19.96 9.96 16.19
C LEU A 113 18.48 10.24 16.43
N GLY A 114 17.62 9.40 15.84
CA GLY A 114 16.21 9.34 16.18
C GLY A 114 16.08 9.35 17.71
N PRO A 115 15.01 9.95 18.28
CA PRO A 115 14.84 10.00 19.72
C PRO A 115 15.05 8.59 20.24
N ALA A 116 16.10 8.42 21.06
CA ALA A 116 16.42 7.14 21.68
C ALA A 116 15.11 6.52 22.13
N SER A 117 14.83 5.32 21.60
CA SER A 117 13.69 4.48 21.96
C SER A 117 13.24 4.84 23.38
N PRO A 118 12.02 5.36 23.58
CA PRO A 118 11.63 5.84 24.90
C PRO A 118 11.87 4.72 25.90
N ASP A 119 12.71 4.99 26.88
CA ASP A 119 12.86 4.16 28.08
C ASP A 119 11.45 3.73 28.54
N PRO A 120 11.28 2.48 28.99
CA PRO A 120 9.96 1.98 29.38
C PRO A 120 9.35 2.89 30.46
N PHE A 121 8.31 3.62 30.07
CA PHE A 121 7.39 4.34 30.95
C PHE A 121 8.02 5.33 31.95
N THR A 122 8.48 6.49 31.48
CA THR A 122 8.31 7.70 32.31
C THR A 122 6.85 8.14 32.22
N THR A 123 6.02 7.51 33.05
CA THR A 123 4.67 7.99 33.34
C THR A 123 4.81 9.37 33.99
N VAL A 124 4.57 10.44 33.23
CA VAL A 124 4.41 11.78 33.80
C VAL A 124 3.16 11.76 34.66
N GLN A 125 3.35 11.55 35.96
CA GLN A 125 2.33 11.62 36.98
C GLN A 125 1.87 13.08 37.04
N SER A 126 0.79 13.37 36.31
CA SER A 126 0.13 14.67 36.37
C SER A 126 -0.59 14.76 37.71
N PHE A 127 0.09 15.29 38.72
CA PHE A 127 -0.53 15.66 40.00
C PHE A 127 -1.31 16.97 39.79
N ALA A 128 -2.56 16.85 39.32
CA ALA A 128 -3.51 17.94 39.47
C ALA A 128 -4.01 17.98 40.94
N PRO A 129 -4.09 19.15 41.59
CA PRO A 129 -4.63 19.26 42.93
C PRO A 129 -6.13 18.93 42.96
N LEU A 130 -6.50 18.06 43.90
CA LEU A 130 -7.88 17.66 44.20
C LEU A 130 -8.72 18.86 44.68
N SER A 131 -9.43 19.52 43.76
CA SER A 131 -10.60 20.32 44.12
C SER A 131 -11.82 19.40 44.26
N GLN A 132 -12.20 19.15 45.51
CA GLN A 132 -13.41 18.42 45.89
C GLN A 132 -14.64 19.28 45.61
N GLY A 133 -15.18 19.18 44.38
CA GLY A 133 -16.48 19.70 43.99
C GLY A 133 -17.51 18.58 43.74
N PRO A 134 -18.82 18.90 43.68
CA PRO A 134 -19.89 17.90 43.64
C PRO A 134 -19.80 16.99 42.42
N LYS A 135 -19.93 15.66 42.67
CA LYS A 135 -19.96 14.59 41.67
C LYS A 135 -21.10 14.80 40.66
N ILE A 136 -20.77 15.40 39.51
CA ILE A 136 -21.49 15.16 38.27
C ILE A 136 -20.77 14.00 37.59
N THR A 137 -21.39 12.82 37.57
CA THR A 137 -20.95 11.69 36.76
C THR A 137 -21.19 12.02 35.29
N LEU A 138 -20.28 12.82 34.70
CA LEU A 138 -20.15 12.92 33.26
C LEU A 138 -19.60 11.58 32.82
N ILE A 139 -20.48 10.70 32.33
CA ILE A 139 -20.07 9.58 31.48
C ILE A 139 -19.44 10.24 30.27
N ARG A 140 -18.13 10.45 30.33
CA ARG A 140 -17.31 10.94 29.23
C ARG A 140 -17.37 9.82 28.20
N GLY A 141 -18.37 9.89 27.32
CA GLY A 141 -18.54 8.94 26.24
C GLY A 141 -17.20 8.79 25.53
N ILE A 142 -16.71 7.57 25.47
CA ILE A 142 -15.50 7.24 24.72
C ILE A 142 -15.84 7.54 23.27
N ASN A 143 -15.49 8.73 22.80
CA ASN A 143 -15.60 9.09 21.40
C ASN A 143 -14.40 8.44 20.71
N VAL A 144 -14.63 7.28 20.10
CA VAL A 144 -13.66 6.70 19.18
C VAL A 144 -13.74 7.57 17.93
N PRO A 145 -12.70 8.35 17.59
CA PRO A 145 -12.73 9.17 16.39
C PRO A 145 -13.00 8.25 15.20
N ALA A 146 -14.04 8.57 14.44
CA ALA A 146 -14.31 7.88 13.20
C ALA A 146 -13.11 8.06 12.26
N VAL A 147 -12.85 7.04 11.44
CA VAL A 147 -11.89 7.12 10.33
C VAL A 147 -12.24 8.36 9.49
N VAL A 148 -11.23 9.22 9.28
CA VAL A 148 -11.39 10.42 8.46
C VAL A 148 -11.57 9.96 7.01
N ALA A 149 -12.53 10.55 6.30
CA ALA A 149 -12.69 10.25 4.87
C ALA A 149 -11.47 10.75 4.09
N PRO A 150 -11.06 10.06 3.02
CA PRO A 150 -9.96 10.52 2.18
C PRO A 150 -10.24 11.92 1.63
N GLY A 151 -9.21 12.77 1.62
CA GLY A 151 -9.20 14.00 0.87
C GLY A 151 -9.20 13.72 -0.65
N PRO A 152 -9.45 14.73 -1.49
CA PRO A 152 -9.39 14.57 -2.94
C PRO A 152 -8.01 14.08 -3.39
N GLY A 153 -7.98 12.88 -3.98
CA GLY A 153 -6.75 12.27 -4.48
C GLY A 153 -5.94 11.51 -3.44
N ASP A 154 -6.42 11.38 -2.19
CA ASP A 154 -5.77 10.58 -1.14
C ASP A 154 -5.93 9.07 -1.34
N ASP A 155 -6.95 8.67 -2.09
CA ASP A 155 -7.37 7.30 -2.34
C ASP A 155 -6.91 6.75 -3.69
N ILE A 156 -6.19 7.56 -4.48
CA ILE A 156 -5.65 7.20 -5.79
C ILE A 156 -4.16 7.52 -5.78
N GLY A 157 -3.32 6.64 -6.33
CA GLY A 157 -1.89 6.90 -6.41
C GLY A 157 -1.11 5.90 -7.26
N ASP A 158 0.20 6.05 -7.26
CA ASP A 158 1.12 5.17 -7.95
C ASP A 158 1.73 4.15 -6.96
N VAL A 159 1.82 2.88 -7.37
CA VAL A 159 2.52 1.82 -6.63
C VAL A 159 3.80 1.45 -7.36
N THR A 160 4.94 1.74 -6.75
CA THR A 160 6.27 1.34 -7.23
C THR A 160 6.72 0.07 -6.52
N VAL A 161 6.91 -1.02 -7.26
CA VAL A 161 7.38 -2.31 -6.75
C VAL A 161 8.88 -2.44 -6.96
N PHE A 162 9.59 -2.80 -5.90
CA PHE A 162 11.04 -2.96 -5.87
C PHE A 162 11.45 -4.43 -5.91
N ALA A 163 12.71 -4.67 -6.33
CA ALA A 163 13.25 -6.02 -6.52
C ALA A 163 13.44 -6.81 -5.22
N ASP A 164 13.54 -6.13 -4.08
CA ASP A 164 13.61 -6.71 -2.75
C ASP A 164 12.26 -7.23 -2.23
N GLY A 165 11.18 -6.97 -2.96
CA GLY A 165 9.84 -7.41 -2.61
C GLY A 165 9.04 -6.44 -1.76
N LEU A 166 9.53 -5.20 -1.58
CA LEU A 166 8.76 -4.08 -1.05
C LEU A 166 8.02 -3.34 -2.18
N ALA A 167 7.01 -2.57 -1.81
CA ALA A 167 6.39 -1.60 -2.69
C ALA A 167 6.14 -0.28 -1.95
N LEU A 168 6.22 0.83 -2.66
CA LEU A 168 5.88 2.17 -2.17
C LEU A 168 4.60 2.62 -2.86
N PHE A 169 3.58 2.93 -2.07
CA PHE A 169 2.40 3.65 -2.54
C PHE A 169 2.60 5.14 -2.28
N GLU A 170 2.44 5.96 -3.30
CA GLU A 170 2.42 7.42 -3.23
C GLU A 170 1.09 7.92 -3.79
N SER A 171 0.33 8.61 -2.95
CA SER A 171 -0.95 9.22 -3.30
C SER A 171 -0.77 10.35 -4.33
N ASP A 172 -1.76 10.54 -5.20
CA ASP A 172 -1.84 11.66 -6.14
C ASP A 172 -1.89 13.02 -5.43
N SER A 173 -2.37 13.05 -4.18
CA SER A 173 -2.28 14.25 -3.32
C SER A 173 -0.86 14.60 -2.90
N GLY A 174 0.05 13.62 -2.87
CA GLY A 174 1.41 13.74 -2.35
C GLY A 174 1.50 13.78 -0.81
N ASP A 175 0.36 13.81 -0.11
CA ASP A 175 0.31 13.91 1.35
C ASP A 175 0.37 12.53 2.05
N LEU A 176 0.19 11.45 1.28
CA LEU A 176 0.18 10.09 1.78
C LEU A 176 1.21 9.24 1.04
N THR A 177 2.12 8.66 1.82
CA THR A 177 3.11 7.69 1.34
C THR A 177 3.20 6.54 2.33
N THR A 178 3.13 5.31 1.86
CA THR A 178 3.23 4.12 2.72
C THR A 178 4.00 2.99 2.04
N TRP A 179 4.75 2.24 2.84
CA TRP A 179 5.50 1.08 2.38
C TRP A 179 4.69 -0.19 2.61
N LEU A 180 4.75 -1.08 1.63
CA LEU A 180 4.03 -2.33 1.56
C LEU A 180 5.00 -3.52 1.42
N THR A 181 4.58 -4.67 1.93
CA THR A 181 5.28 -5.95 1.83
C THR A 181 4.32 -7.07 1.41
N ARG A 182 4.85 -8.12 0.79
CA ARG A 182 4.10 -9.35 0.48
C ARG A 182 4.02 -10.32 1.65
N GLU A 183 4.81 -10.07 2.70
CA GLU A 183 4.78 -10.89 3.91
C GLU A 183 3.51 -10.63 4.68
N GLN A 184 2.76 -11.68 5.01
CA GLN A 184 1.55 -11.55 5.79
C GLN A 184 1.84 -10.93 7.16
N ARG A 185 1.11 -9.88 7.51
CA ARG A 185 1.24 -9.17 8.80
C ARG A 185 0.02 -9.37 9.68
N THR A 186 0.23 -9.23 10.99
CA THR A 186 -0.83 -9.18 12.00
C THR A 186 -0.75 -7.83 12.69
N TYR A 187 -1.83 -7.08 12.66
CA TYR A 187 -1.94 -5.76 13.29
C TYR A 187 -2.65 -5.89 14.63
N ASN A 188 -2.13 -5.24 15.67
CA ASN A 188 -2.73 -5.21 17.00
C ASN A 188 -3.56 -3.94 17.27
N TRP A 189 -3.86 -3.17 16.22
CA TRP A 189 -4.72 -1.98 16.28
C TRP A 189 -5.92 -2.12 15.34
N VAL A 190 -6.96 -1.36 15.68
CA VAL A 190 -8.20 -1.20 14.93
C VAL A 190 -8.57 0.28 15.01
N CYS A 191 -8.96 0.88 13.89
CA CYS A 191 -9.86 2.02 13.90
C CYS A 191 -11.27 1.55 13.51
#